data_AF-A0A973FIX2-F1
#
_entry.id   AF-A0A973FIX2-F1
#
_cell.length_a   1.000
_cell.length_b   1.000
_cell.length_c   1.000
_cell.angle_alpha   90.00
_cell.angle_beta   90.00
_cell.angle_gamma   90.00
#
_symmetry.space_group_name_H-M   'P 1'
#
loop_
_entity.id
_entity.type
_entity.pdbx_description
1 polymer ?
#
loop_
_entity_poly.entity_id
_entity_poly.type
_entity_poly.pdbx_seq_one_letter_code
_entity_poly.pdbx_strand_id
1 'polypeptide(L)'
;MQNKNYFLLIVMFAMMSATGSHASLKILDGEHTVTYDIVNPRGVAFIPDYSNESFTQKVISQDEFSKRVQVTSRMHPMKTRVPYPIAAGSITGALQQYLAPERDRQSGDPNITRLARELARGSKYAHEAANNILSWIADNLVFDTSITVPSDAVSALQYRKAYCVGYSNLAVAMLRAAGIPARVAHGYLPPGYEWGFTKDYWGVKVNDGGFHAYLEIYYPDTGWVFADAEHSHFFVDPFHIILRLDGMEMSGVYKGGYLEVDKATFYTIYHEEDRTSPVDELPLPKQNRLGRRMDSCQHSALVSGTVSDRSGTPVRKGTAVLWRDGRGSQHPFNDGRYVIAVNDAGKYRIDVKGPGFAKASYEIQIEEGKVYRKDFTLPPGGVIKGKVVDVAGRALQEGDVFYRDGNTSFGVPLDTDGTYRIEGLAPGQYKVTVTAGEKSYSQQVQVEAGKESVQDFIVK
;
A
#
# COMPACT_ATOMS: atom_id res chain seq x y z
N MET A 1 51.92 -71.24 5.47
CA MET A 1 50.92 -70.37 6.12
C MET A 1 51.01 -68.99 5.49
N GLN A 2 49.86 -68.46 5.07
CA GLN A 2 49.50 -67.07 4.73
C GLN A 2 50.43 -66.26 3.79
N ASN A 3 50.10 -66.05 2.51
CA ASN A 3 49.06 -65.20 1.88
C ASN A 3 49.21 -63.66 2.03
N LYS A 4 49.32 -63.02 0.85
CA LYS A 4 48.66 -61.77 0.40
C LYS A 4 49.26 -60.44 0.88
N ASN A 5 49.26 -59.34 0.12
CA ASN A 5 48.83 -59.06 -1.25
C ASN A 5 49.34 -57.66 -1.64
N TYR A 6 49.59 -57.47 -2.93
CA TYR A 6 49.68 -56.18 -3.60
C TYR A 6 48.38 -55.39 -3.44
N PHE A 7 48.46 -54.07 -3.22
CA PHE A 7 47.35 -53.16 -3.49
C PHE A 7 47.80 -52.08 -4.47
N LEU A 8 47.27 -52.23 -5.69
CA LEU A 8 47.35 -51.32 -6.82
C LEU A 8 46.42 -50.13 -6.53
N LEU A 9 46.96 -48.91 -6.49
CA LEU A 9 46.17 -47.70 -6.34
C LEU A 9 45.61 -47.30 -7.71
N ILE A 10 44.37 -47.69 -8.01
CA ILE A 10 43.62 -47.21 -9.18
C ILE A 10 43.07 -45.83 -8.82
N VAL A 11 43.64 -44.78 -9.43
CA VAL A 11 43.08 -43.42 -9.40
C VAL A 11 41.96 -43.35 -10.43
N MET A 12 40.72 -43.45 -9.97
CA MET A 12 39.54 -43.26 -10.79
C MET A 12 39.22 -41.75 -10.85
N PHE A 13 39.36 -41.15 -12.02
CA PHE A 13 38.87 -39.80 -12.31
C PHE A 13 37.33 -39.84 -12.35
N ALA A 14 36.68 -39.46 -11.26
CA ALA A 14 35.25 -39.16 -11.28
C ALA A 14 35.06 -37.74 -11.83
N MET A 15 34.50 -37.64 -13.03
CA MET A 15 33.90 -36.39 -13.51
C MET A 15 32.81 -35.99 -12.51
N MET A 16 33.06 -34.96 -11.71
CA MET A 16 31.99 -34.26 -10.99
C MET A 16 31.18 -33.50 -12.03
N SER A 17 30.05 -34.10 -12.45
CA SER A 17 28.98 -33.34 -13.07
C SER A 17 28.53 -32.27 -12.08
N ALA A 18 28.54 -31.02 -12.52
CA ALA A 18 27.96 -29.91 -11.77
C ALA A 18 26.46 -30.19 -11.61
N THR A 19 26.06 -30.73 -10.46
CA THR A 19 24.66 -30.82 -10.08
C THR A 19 24.18 -29.41 -9.79
N GLY A 20 23.45 -28.82 -10.75
CA GLY A 20 22.77 -27.55 -10.59
C GLY A 20 21.86 -27.58 -9.36
N SER A 21 22.02 -26.59 -8.49
CA SER A 21 21.12 -26.32 -7.39
C SER A 21 19.83 -25.74 -7.95
N HIS A 22 18.76 -26.53 -8.01
CA HIS A 22 17.42 -26.02 -8.35
C HIS A 22 16.76 -25.43 -7.10
N ALA A 23 16.22 -24.21 -7.19
CA ALA A 23 15.31 -23.68 -6.18
C ALA A 23 14.19 -24.69 -5.87
N SER A 24 14.01 -25.05 -4.59
CA SER A 24 12.95 -25.96 -4.18
C SER A 24 11.59 -25.24 -4.25
N LEU A 25 10.71 -25.65 -5.16
CA LEU A 25 9.36 -25.11 -5.34
C LEU A 25 8.35 -25.86 -4.44
N LYS A 26 7.73 -25.20 -3.45
CA LYS A 26 6.63 -25.84 -2.70
C LYS A 26 5.36 -25.82 -3.55
N ILE A 27 4.67 -26.95 -3.65
CA ILE A 27 3.34 -27.03 -4.25
C ILE A 27 2.33 -26.73 -3.16
N LEU A 28 1.56 -25.66 -3.33
CA LEU A 28 0.38 -25.36 -2.53
C LEU A 28 -0.85 -25.94 -3.25
N ASP A 29 -1.93 -26.19 -2.51
CA ASP A 29 -3.27 -26.47 -3.03
C ASP A 29 -4.29 -25.87 -2.08
N GLY A 30 -5.48 -25.62 -2.60
CA GLY A 30 -6.53 -24.89 -1.90
C GLY A 30 -6.63 -23.44 -2.34
N GLU A 31 -7.37 -22.66 -1.54
CA GLU A 31 -7.70 -21.28 -1.84
C GLU A 31 -7.33 -20.39 -0.66
N HIS A 32 -6.86 -19.18 -0.98
CA HIS A 32 -6.62 -18.12 0.00
C HIS A 32 -7.39 -16.88 -0.43
N THR A 33 -8.30 -16.43 0.42
CA THR A 33 -9.14 -15.25 0.17
C THR A 33 -8.88 -14.18 1.21
N VAL A 34 -8.61 -12.96 0.74
CA VAL A 34 -8.46 -11.77 1.57
C VAL A 34 -9.42 -10.70 1.08
N THR A 35 -10.13 -10.08 2.02
CA THR A 35 -10.97 -8.91 1.76
C THR A 35 -10.33 -7.69 2.43
N TYR A 36 -9.97 -6.71 1.62
CA TYR A 36 -9.37 -5.44 2.05
C TYR A 36 -10.40 -4.34 2.09
N ASP A 37 -10.28 -3.46 3.07
CA ASP A 37 -10.72 -2.08 2.96
C ASP A 37 -9.51 -1.21 2.59
N ILE A 38 -9.59 -0.59 1.41
CA ILE A 38 -8.60 0.35 0.89
C ILE A 38 -9.20 1.73 1.05
N VAL A 39 -8.56 2.62 1.81
CA VAL A 39 -9.09 3.95 2.13
C VAL A 39 -8.07 5.02 1.81
N ASN A 40 -8.49 6.06 1.10
CA ASN A 40 -7.67 7.24 0.83
C ASN A 40 -8.52 8.52 0.96
N PRO A 41 -8.08 9.54 1.72
CA PRO A 41 -8.79 10.82 1.87
C PRO A 41 -9.05 11.54 0.54
N ARG A 42 -8.22 11.29 -0.48
CA ARG A 42 -8.32 11.86 -1.83
C ARG A 42 -9.14 10.99 -2.80
N GLY A 43 -9.67 9.87 -2.31
CA GLY A 43 -10.32 8.83 -3.11
C GLY A 43 -9.34 7.73 -3.53
N VAL A 44 -9.88 6.54 -3.77
CA VAL A 44 -9.08 5.37 -4.17
C VAL A 44 -9.06 5.26 -5.69
N ALA A 45 -7.86 5.03 -6.24
CA ALA A 45 -7.63 4.83 -7.67
C ALA A 45 -8.52 3.74 -8.27
N PHE A 46 -8.57 3.69 -9.60
CA PHE A 46 -9.25 2.61 -10.32
C PHE A 46 -8.68 1.24 -9.90
N ILE A 47 -9.58 0.35 -9.46
CA ILE A 47 -9.28 -1.04 -9.14
C ILE A 47 -10.29 -1.84 -9.95
N PRO A 48 -9.86 -2.60 -10.96
CA PRO A 48 -10.75 -3.37 -11.81
C PRO A 48 -11.23 -4.65 -11.12
N ASP A 49 -12.39 -5.12 -11.56
CA ASP A 49 -12.75 -6.52 -11.38
C ASP A 49 -11.93 -7.35 -12.38
N TYR A 50 -11.38 -8.47 -11.93
CA TYR A 50 -10.61 -9.36 -12.80
C TYR A 50 -10.75 -10.80 -12.35
N SER A 51 -10.78 -11.72 -13.31
CA SER A 51 -10.69 -13.14 -13.01
C SER A 51 -9.93 -13.86 -14.11
N ASN A 52 -9.07 -14.77 -13.69
CA ASN A 52 -8.45 -15.79 -14.53
C ASN A 52 -8.53 -17.14 -13.81
N GLU A 53 -7.77 -18.13 -14.28
CA GLU A 53 -7.77 -19.48 -13.70
C GLU A 53 -7.42 -19.48 -12.20
N SER A 54 -6.26 -18.91 -11.86
CA SER A 54 -5.68 -18.96 -10.53
C SER A 54 -6.12 -17.83 -9.60
N PHE A 55 -6.93 -16.87 -10.08
CA PHE A 55 -7.14 -15.62 -9.37
C PHE A 55 -8.48 -14.96 -9.67
N THR A 56 -9.09 -14.35 -8.64
CA THR A 56 -10.20 -13.41 -8.78
C THR A 56 -9.95 -12.18 -7.91
N GLN A 57 -10.22 -11.00 -8.44
CA GLN A 57 -10.34 -9.75 -7.71
C GLN A 57 -11.70 -9.14 -8.01
N LYS A 58 -12.39 -8.68 -6.97
CA LYS A 58 -13.70 -8.04 -7.08
C LYS A 58 -13.84 -6.87 -6.13
N VAL A 59 -14.24 -5.72 -6.65
CA VAL A 59 -14.71 -4.58 -5.84
C VAL A 59 -16.12 -4.90 -5.38
N ILE A 60 -16.28 -5.22 -4.09
CA ILE A 60 -17.56 -5.61 -3.50
C ILE A 60 -18.35 -4.43 -2.93
N SER A 61 -17.70 -3.35 -2.54
CA SER A 61 -18.35 -2.07 -2.23
C SER A 61 -17.37 -0.92 -2.45
N GLN A 62 -17.90 0.29 -2.69
CA GLN A 62 -17.09 1.50 -2.79
C GLN A 62 -17.88 2.73 -2.37
N ASP A 63 -17.18 3.71 -1.81
CA ASP A 63 -17.65 5.07 -1.58
C ASP A 63 -16.63 6.09 -2.11
N GLU A 64 -16.76 7.36 -1.72
CA GLU A 64 -15.87 8.42 -2.22
C GLU A 64 -14.44 8.39 -1.62
N PHE A 65 -14.21 7.58 -0.58
CA PHE A 65 -12.96 7.43 0.16
C PHE A 65 -12.42 6.01 0.14
N SER A 66 -13.28 5.03 -0.04
CA SER A 66 -12.96 3.63 0.21
C SER A 66 -13.41 2.71 -0.90
N LYS A 67 -12.65 1.63 -1.06
CA LYS A 67 -13.03 0.45 -1.83
C LYS A 67 -12.82 -0.77 -0.97
N ARG A 68 -13.84 -1.62 -0.90
CA ARG A 68 -13.72 -2.95 -0.38
C ARG A 68 -13.45 -3.91 -1.52
N VAL A 69 -12.30 -4.57 -1.46
CA VAL A 69 -11.80 -5.43 -2.54
C VAL A 69 -11.60 -6.83 -1.98
N GLN A 70 -12.26 -7.81 -2.58
CA GLN A 70 -12.02 -9.22 -2.29
C GLN A 70 -11.06 -9.78 -3.34
N VAL A 71 -10.00 -10.41 -2.87
CA VAL A 71 -9.00 -11.09 -3.70
C VAL A 71 -8.95 -12.55 -3.27
N THR A 72 -9.08 -13.46 -4.24
CA THR A 72 -9.02 -14.91 -4.04
C THR A 72 -7.97 -15.48 -4.96
N SER A 73 -7.00 -16.16 -4.38
CA SER A 73 -5.99 -16.94 -5.11
C SER A 73 -6.30 -18.43 -4.99
N ARG A 74 -6.36 -19.10 -6.14
CA ARG A 74 -6.52 -20.54 -6.29
C ARG A 74 -5.17 -21.16 -6.59
N MET A 75 -4.62 -21.88 -5.62
CA MET A 75 -3.25 -22.41 -5.71
C MET A 75 -3.22 -23.87 -6.15
N HIS A 76 -4.32 -24.41 -6.68
CA HIS A 76 -4.39 -25.81 -7.07
C HIS A 76 -3.33 -26.20 -8.11
N PRO A 77 -2.82 -27.45 -8.09
CA PRO A 77 -1.89 -27.94 -9.10
C PRO A 77 -2.42 -27.67 -10.51
N MET A 78 -1.63 -26.98 -11.33
CA MET A 78 -2.04 -26.58 -12.66
C MET A 78 -2.24 -27.82 -13.55
N LYS A 79 -3.41 -27.93 -14.19
CA LYS A 79 -3.82 -29.12 -14.96
C LYS A 79 -3.46 -29.05 -16.45
N THR A 80 -2.75 -28.01 -16.89
CA THR A 80 -2.42 -27.80 -18.31
C THR A 80 -1.55 -28.92 -18.88
N ARG A 81 -1.88 -29.36 -20.10
CA ARG A 81 -1.16 -30.40 -20.86
C ARG A 81 -0.73 -29.91 -22.23
N VAL A 82 -0.65 -28.59 -22.43
CA VAL A 82 -0.21 -27.98 -23.70
C VAL A 82 1.21 -28.48 -24.04
N PRO A 83 1.41 -29.19 -25.17
CA PRO A 83 2.73 -29.65 -25.58
C PRO A 83 3.68 -28.48 -25.85
N TYR A 84 4.97 -28.70 -25.64
CA TYR A 84 6.02 -27.77 -26.06
C TYR A 84 6.78 -28.32 -27.29
N PRO A 85 7.02 -27.52 -28.35
CA PRO A 85 6.57 -26.14 -28.53
C PRO A 85 5.05 -26.02 -28.73
N ILE A 86 4.47 -24.89 -28.33
CA ILE A 86 3.05 -24.62 -28.57
C ILE A 86 2.81 -24.53 -30.08
N ALA A 87 1.84 -25.28 -30.60
CA ALA A 87 1.52 -25.26 -32.01
C ALA A 87 1.03 -23.87 -32.46
N ALA A 88 1.58 -23.31 -33.53
CA ALA A 88 1.21 -21.96 -33.98
C ALA A 88 -0.30 -21.77 -34.21
N GLY A 89 -1.00 -22.82 -34.65
CA GLY A 89 -2.44 -22.81 -34.88
C GLY A 89 -3.31 -22.80 -33.60
N SER A 90 -2.75 -23.07 -32.42
CA SER A 90 -3.49 -22.99 -31.15
C SER A 90 -3.49 -21.60 -30.52
N ILE A 91 -2.69 -20.67 -31.06
CA ILE A 91 -2.62 -19.28 -30.60
C ILE A 91 -3.44 -18.40 -31.54
N THR A 92 -4.58 -17.92 -31.05
CA THR A 92 -5.51 -17.10 -31.84
C THR A 92 -4.89 -15.77 -32.26
N GLY A 93 -5.45 -15.13 -33.30
CA GLY A 93 -4.95 -13.84 -33.81
C GLY A 93 -4.88 -12.74 -32.74
N ALA A 94 -5.85 -12.69 -31.83
CA ALA A 94 -5.88 -11.73 -30.72
C ALA A 94 -4.70 -11.91 -29.73
N LEU A 95 -4.13 -13.12 -29.67
CA LEU A 95 -3.04 -13.45 -28.76
C LEU A 95 -1.65 -13.28 -29.38
N GLN A 96 -1.56 -13.13 -30.71
CA GLN A 96 -0.28 -13.00 -31.41
C GLN A 96 0.53 -11.77 -30.94
N GLN A 97 -0.16 -10.70 -30.53
CA GLN A 97 0.50 -9.52 -29.94
C GLN A 97 1.33 -9.88 -28.69
N TYR A 98 0.92 -10.89 -27.93
CA TYR A 98 1.60 -11.34 -26.73
C TYR A 98 2.77 -12.29 -26.99
N LEU A 99 3.17 -12.46 -28.25
CA LEU A 99 4.42 -13.10 -28.67
C LEU A 99 5.42 -12.07 -29.26
N ALA A 100 4.92 -10.92 -29.69
CA ALA A 100 5.72 -9.91 -30.37
C ALA A 100 6.70 -9.22 -29.39
N PRO A 101 7.86 -8.76 -29.88
CA PRO A 101 8.75 -7.91 -29.10
C PRO A 101 8.15 -6.52 -28.88
N GLU A 102 8.50 -5.91 -27.76
CA GLU A 102 8.15 -4.51 -27.43
C GLU A 102 9.41 -3.75 -26.99
N ARG A 103 9.30 -2.43 -26.82
CA ARG A 103 10.41 -1.54 -26.44
C ARG A 103 11.22 -2.08 -25.25
N ASP A 104 10.52 -2.47 -24.19
CA ASP A 104 11.14 -2.91 -22.93
C ASP A 104 11.19 -4.45 -22.79
N ARG A 105 10.62 -5.18 -23.77
CA ARG A 105 10.48 -6.65 -23.78
C ARG A 105 10.98 -7.17 -25.12
N GLN A 106 12.28 -7.07 -25.33
CA GLN A 106 12.92 -7.33 -26.60
C GLN A 106 13.05 -8.85 -26.87
N SER A 107 11.92 -9.56 -27.01
CA SER A 107 11.87 -11.02 -27.22
C SER A 107 12.58 -11.51 -28.50
N GLY A 108 12.84 -10.60 -29.44
CA GLY A 108 13.64 -10.86 -30.63
C GLY A 108 15.16 -10.70 -30.44
N ASP A 109 15.64 -10.28 -29.27
CA ASP A 109 17.07 -10.17 -29.00
C ASP A 109 17.75 -11.55 -29.11
N PRO A 110 18.90 -11.67 -29.80
CA PRO A 110 19.56 -12.95 -30.00
C PRO A 110 19.98 -13.66 -28.71
N ASN A 111 20.39 -12.92 -27.67
CA ASN A 111 20.81 -13.52 -26.40
C ASN A 111 19.60 -14.02 -25.60
N ILE A 112 18.53 -13.23 -25.53
CA ILE A 112 17.25 -13.64 -24.92
C ILE A 112 16.71 -14.88 -25.63
N THR A 113 16.66 -14.86 -26.97
CA THR A 113 16.14 -15.98 -27.77
C THR A 113 16.95 -17.26 -27.56
N ARG A 114 18.28 -17.15 -27.59
CA ARG A 114 19.17 -18.30 -27.39
C ARG A 114 18.96 -18.93 -26.01
N LEU A 115 18.98 -18.11 -24.96
CA LEU A 115 18.83 -18.60 -23.59
C LEU A 115 17.44 -19.18 -23.32
N ALA A 116 16.37 -18.52 -23.78
CA ALA A 116 15.00 -19.02 -23.61
C ALA A 116 14.84 -20.41 -24.25
N ARG A 117 15.36 -20.61 -25.46
CA ARG A 117 15.33 -21.91 -26.15
C ARG A 117 16.22 -22.97 -25.49
N GLU A 118 17.31 -22.55 -24.86
CA GLU A 118 18.18 -23.45 -24.09
C GLU A 118 17.48 -23.96 -22.84
N LEU A 119 16.85 -23.06 -22.07
CA LEU A 119 16.12 -23.40 -20.84
C LEU A 119 14.84 -24.20 -21.10
N ALA A 120 14.18 -23.96 -22.23
CA ALA A 120 12.99 -24.71 -22.66
C ALA A 120 13.32 -26.06 -23.33
N ARG A 121 14.60 -26.38 -23.53
CA ARG A 121 15.01 -27.61 -24.22
C ARG A 121 14.64 -28.83 -23.38
N GLY A 122 13.98 -29.80 -24.02
CA GLY A 122 13.60 -31.06 -23.37
C GLY A 122 12.29 -30.98 -22.57
N SER A 123 11.68 -29.80 -22.45
CA SER A 123 10.33 -29.66 -21.91
C SER A 123 9.33 -30.40 -22.80
N LYS A 124 8.52 -31.25 -22.19
CA LYS A 124 7.41 -31.94 -22.83
C LYS A 124 6.19 -31.03 -22.93
N TYR A 125 5.98 -30.21 -21.91
CA TYR A 125 4.83 -29.29 -21.81
C TYR A 125 5.26 -27.83 -21.69
N ALA A 126 4.42 -26.92 -22.18
CA ALA A 126 4.72 -25.49 -22.19
C ALA A 126 4.93 -24.91 -20.78
N HIS A 127 4.21 -25.42 -19.78
CA HIS A 127 4.40 -25.01 -18.40
C HIS A 127 5.76 -25.43 -17.82
N GLU A 128 6.32 -26.56 -18.25
CA GLU A 128 7.66 -26.97 -17.84
C GLU A 128 8.71 -25.98 -18.40
N ALA A 129 8.55 -25.57 -19.66
CA ALA A 129 9.42 -24.56 -20.28
C ALA A 129 9.30 -23.20 -19.55
N ALA A 130 8.08 -22.76 -19.24
CA ALA A 130 7.86 -21.55 -18.47
C ALA A 130 8.48 -21.64 -17.07
N ASN A 131 8.28 -22.76 -16.37
CA ASN A 131 8.85 -22.99 -15.05
C ASN A 131 10.38 -22.90 -15.08
N ASN A 132 11.04 -23.52 -16.07
CA ASN A 132 12.49 -23.47 -16.21
C ASN A 132 13.01 -22.04 -16.43
N ILE A 133 12.31 -21.24 -17.25
CA ILE A 133 12.65 -19.84 -17.50
C ILE A 133 12.51 -19.01 -16.21
N LEU A 134 11.36 -19.10 -15.52
CA LEU A 134 11.12 -18.33 -14.30
C LEU A 134 12.08 -18.73 -13.18
N SER A 135 12.33 -20.02 -13.01
CA SER A 135 13.29 -20.54 -12.02
C SER A 135 14.68 -19.98 -12.27
N TRP A 136 15.13 -19.99 -13.53
CA TRP A 136 16.43 -19.46 -13.89
C TRP A 136 16.52 -17.95 -13.59
N ILE A 137 15.47 -17.17 -13.89
CA ILE A 137 15.44 -15.73 -13.59
C ILE A 137 15.58 -15.50 -12.08
N ALA A 138 14.77 -16.19 -11.28
CA ALA A 138 14.82 -16.10 -9.82
C ALA A 138 16.21 -16.47 -9.26
N ASP A 139 16.86 -17.48 -9.85
CA ASP A 139 18.19 -17.96 -9.42
C ASP A 139 19.36 -17.09 -9.91
N ASN A 140 19.18 -16.29 -10.97
CA ASN A 140 20.29 -15.61 -11.66
C ASN A 140 20.21 -14.09 -11.62
N LEU A 141 19.11 -13.49 -11.16
CA LEU A 141 19.01 -12.05 -10.98
C LEU A 141 19.14 -11.66 -9.50
N VAL A 142 19.72 -10.48 -9.28
CA VAL A 142 19.75 -9.80 -7.99
C VAL A 142 18.74 -8.65 -7.98
N PHE A 143 17.93 -8.57 -6.93
CA PHE A 143 16.98 -7.47 -6.79
C PHE A 143 17.69 -6.13 -6.54
N ASP A 144 17.40 -5.11 -7.36
CA ASP A 144 18.00 -3.79 -7.31
C ASP A 144 17.12 -2.77 -6.57
N THR A 145 17.27 -2.67 -5.25
CA THR A 145 16.61 -1.62 -4.47
C THR A 145 17.17 -0.22 -4.73
N SER A 146 18.34 -0.11 -5.37
CA SER A 146 18.97 1.18 -5.68
C SER A 146 18.56 1.77 -7.04
N ILE A 147 17.83 1.01 -7.86
CA ILE A 147 17.31 1.43 -9.19
C ILE A 147 18.43 2.06 -10.04
N THR A 148 19.56 1.36 -10.12
CA THR A 148 20.80 1.88 -10.75
C THR A 148 20.95 1.47 -12.21
N VAL A 149 20.19 0.48 -12.66
CA VAL A 149 20.25 -0.07 -14.02
C VAL A 149 18.90 0.05 -14.73
N PRO A 150 18.88 0.20 -16.07
CA PRO A 150 17.64 0.16 -16.84
C PRO A 150 16.90 -1.17 -16.63
N SER A 151 15.56 -1.11 -16.66
CA SER A 151 14.69 -2.26 -16.37
C SER A 151 14.00 -2.83 -17.62
N ASP A 152 14.58 -2.63 -18.80
CA ASP A 152 14.23 -3.40 -19.99
C ASP A 152 14.85 -4.81 -19.95
N ALA A 153 14.31 -5.74 -20.73
CA ALA A 153 14.70 -7.15 -20.68
C ALA A 153 16.18 -7.37 -21.05
N VAL A 154 16.72 -6.63 -22.02
CA VAL A 154 18.14 -6.76 -22.42
C VAL A 154 19.05 -6.31 -21.29
N SER A 155 18.76 -5.16 -20.67
CA SER A 155 19.52 -4.67 -19.52
C SER A 155 19.44 -5.63 -18.32
N ALA A 156 18.24 -6.13 -17.98
CA ALA A 156 18.07 -7.10 -16.91
C ALA A 156 18.86 -8.39 -17.17
N LEU A 157 18.88 -8.87 -18.43
CA LEU A 157 19.71 -10.01 -18.83
C LEU A 157 21.21 -9.68 -18.77
N GLN A 158 21.64 -8.50 -19.18
CA GLN A 158 23.05 -8.15 -19.22
C GLN A 158 23.63 -7.98 -17.82
N TYR A 159 22.95 -7.22 -16.97
CA TYR A 159 23.44 -6.85 -15.65
C TYR A 159 23.13 -7.90 -14.58
N ARG A 160 22.23 -8.87 -14.86
CA ARG A 160 21.77 -9.87 -13.87
C ARG A 160 21.22 -9.19 -12.60
N LYS A 161 20.64 -8.00 -12.79
CA LYS A 161 20.21 -7.10 -11.72
C LYS A 161 19.04 -6.27 -12.22
N ALA A 162 17.95 -6.23 -11.45
CA ALA A 162 16.74 -5.47 -11.78
C ALA A 162 15.84 -5.32 -10.55
N TYR A 163 14.88 -4.39 -10.55
CA TYR A 163 13.73 -4.46 -9.66
C TYR A 163 12.52 -5.09 -10.39
N CYS A 164 11.35 -5.14 -9.76
CA CYS A 164 10.18 -5.90 -10.23
C CYS A 164 9.79 -5.69 -11.70
N VAL A 165 9.93 -4.46 -12.21
CA VAL A 165 9.68 -4.15 -13.63
C VAL A 165 10.65 -4.90 -14.55
N GLY A 166 11.95 -4.93 -14.21
CA GLY A 166 12.94 -5.61 -15.05
C GLY A 166 12.88 -7.14 -14.94
N TYR A 167 12.54 -7.69 -13.77
CA TYR A 167 12.22 -9.11 -13.63
C TYR A 167 11.06 -9.52 -14.54
N SER A 168 9.95 -8.76 -14.47
CA SER A 168 8.76 -9.01 -15.28
C SER A 168 9.01 -8.85 -16.78
N ASN A 169 9.75 -7.81 -17.17
CA ASN A 169 10.09 -7.57 -18.57
C ASN A 169 10.97 -8.68 -19.15
N LEU A 170 11.99 -9.12 -18.40
CA LEU A 170 12.84 -10.24 -18.82
C LEU A 170 12.05 -11.54 -18.92
N ALA A 171 11.22 -11.84 -17.91
CA ALA A 171 10.39 -13.04 -17.90
C ALA A 171 9.45 -13.08 -19.11
N VAL A 172 8.71 -11.99 -19.37
CA VAL A 172 7.83 -11.89 -20.54
C VAL A 172 8.62 -12.00 -21.85
N ALA A 173 9.77 -11.32 -21.98
CA ALA A 173 10.59 -11.41 -23.19
C ALA A 173 11.09 -12.84 -23.46
N MET A 174 11.55 -13.56 -22.43
CA MET A 174 12.04 -14.93 -22.55
C MET A 174 10.90 -15.92 -22.85
N LEU A 175 9.74 -15.78 -22.19
CA LEU A 175 8.56 -16.60 -22.47
C LEU A 175 8.10 -16.41 -23.92
N ARG A 176 8.02 -15.16 -24.39
CA ARG A 176 7.70 -14.83 -25.78
C ARG A 176 8.70 -15.42 -26.77
N ALA A 177 9.99 -15.33 -26.46
CA ALA A 177 11.06 -15.90 -27.29
C ALA A 177 11.02 -17.45 -27.35
N ALA A 178 10.46 -18.08 -26.31
CA ALA A 178 10.18 -19.52 -26.26
C ALA A 178 8.87 -19.91 -26.97
N GLY A 179 8.10 -18.95 -27.50
CA GLY A 179 6.81 -19.19 -28.17
C GLY A 179 5.62 -19.31 -27.21
N ILE A 180 5.75 -18.82 -25.97
CA ILE A 180 4.70 -18.84 -24.95
C ILE A 180 4.14 -17.43 -24.79
N PRO A 181 2.85 -17.18 -25.07
CA PRO A 181 2.28 -15.84 -24.94
C PRO A 181 2.27 -15.38 -23.49
N ALA A 182 2.75 -14.16 -23.26
CA ALA A 182 2.86 -13.58 -21.93
C ALA A 182 2.68 -12.06 -21.94
N ARG A 183 2.26 -11.49 -20.82
CA ARG A 183 2.12 -10.04 -20.61
C ARG A 183 2.49 -9.64 -19.19
N VAL A 184 2.82 -8.36 -19.00
CA VAL A 184 3.08 -7.82 -17.68
C VAL A 184 1.78 -7.42 -17.01
N ALA A 185 1.72 -7.69 -15.72
CA ALA A 185 0.67 -7.25 -14.82
C ALA A 185 1.23 -6.18 -13.88
N HIS A 186 0.40 -5.17 -13.62
CA HIS A 186 0.74 -4.05 -12.75
C HIS A 186 -0.27 -3.99 -11.61
N GLY A 187 0.25 -3.95 -10.39
CA GLY A 187 -0.56 -3.97 -9.21
C GLY A 187 0.07 -3.23 -8.05
N TYR A 188 -0.51 -3.47 -6.88
CA TYR A 188 -0.06 -2.96 -5.61
C TYR A 188 -0.03 -4.08 -4.58
N LEU A 189 1.01 -4.08 -3.75
CA LEU A 189 1.14 -4.94 -2.59
C LEU A 189 0.86 -4.14 -1.32
N PRO A 190 -0.14 -4.49 -0.49
CA PRO A 190 -0.44 -3.79 0.75
C PRO A 190 0.68 -3.89 1.79
N PRO A 191 0.85 -2.86 2.64
CA PRO A 191 1.78 -2.91 3.77
C PRO A 191 1.46 -4.05 4.75
N GLY A 192 2.47 -4.46 5.51
CA GLY A 192 2.32 -5.45 6.58
C GLY A 192 2.36 -6.92 6.14
N TYR A 193 2.85 -7.16 4.93
CA TYR A 193 3.19 -8.48 4.42
C TYR A 193 4.65 -8.49 3.99
N GLU A 194 5.48 -9.33 4.63
CA GLU A 194 6.82 -9.60 4.10
C GLU A 194 6.67 -10.49 2.86
N TRP A 195 7.08 -9.95 1.71
CA TRP A 195 7.07 -10.62 0.41
C TRP A 195 8.49 -11.07 0.08
N GLY A 196 8.72 -12.35 -0.23
CA GLY A 196 10.09 -12.89 -0.31
C GLY A 196 10.26 -14.39 -0.13
N PHE A 197 11.20 -14.99 -0.86
CA PHE A 197 11.86 -16.24 -0.44
C PHE A 197 13.04 -15.92 0.47
N THR A 198 13.34 -16.63 1.57
CA THR A 198 14.63 -16.42 2.28
C THR A 198 15.08 -17.64 3.12
N LYS A 199 16.33 -17.71 3.60
CA LYS A 199 16.65 -18.18 4.99
C LYS A 199 16.87 -17.06 5.95
N ASP A 200 17.41 -15.94 5.46
CA ASP A 200 17.66 -14.76 6.28
C ASP A 200 17.20 -13.45 5.61
N TYR A 201 17.18 -13.31 4.27
CA TYR A 201 16.38 -12.31 3.51
C TYR A 201 16.57 -12.49 1.97
N TRP A 202 15.50 -12.61 1.18
CA TRP A 202 15.47 -12.54 -0.31
C TRP A 202 14.07 -12.12 -0.80
N GLY A 203 13.66 -10.97 -0.29
CA GLY A 203 12.55 -10.19 -0.78
C GLY A 203 12.81 -8.74 -0.45
N VAL A 204 12.16 -7.81 -1.13
CA VAL A 204 12.21 -6.42 -0.69
C VAL A 204 11.45 -6.33 0.61
N LYS A 205 12.07 -5.67 1.60
CA LYS A 205 11.38 -5.22 2.80
C LYS A 205 10.44 -4.08 2.43
N VAL A 206 9.33 -4.39 1.76
CA VAL A 206 8.27 -3.42 1.55
C VAL A 206 7.41 -3.39 2.83
N ASN A 207 8.03 -3.03 3.96
CA ASN A 207 7.29 -2.85 5.23
C ASN A 207 6.10 -1.90 5.05
N ASP A 208 6.17 -1.02 4.05
CA ASP A 208 5.21 0.04 3.76
C ASP A 208 4.29 -0.25 2.54
N GLY A 209 4.37 -1.43 1.92
CA GLY A 209 3.65 -1.74 0.68
C GLY A 209 4.14 -0.92 -0.52
N GLY A 210 3.69 -1.25 -1.74
CA GLY A 210 4.17 -0.56 -2.93
C GLY A 210 3.62 -1.07 -4.25
N PHE A 211 3.85 -0.27 -5.30
CA PHE A 211 3.61 -0.70 -6.67
C PHE A 211 4.47 -1.92 -7.00
N HIS A 212 3.86 -2.86 -7.71
CA HIS A 212 4.50 -4.11 -8.07
C HIS A 212 4.21 -4.49 -9.52
N ALA A 213 5.18 -5.11 -10.16
CA ALA A 213 5.08 -5.62 -11.52
C ALA A 213 5.38 -7.12 -11.51
N TYR A 214 4.50 -7.88 -12.14
CA TYR A 214 4.55 -9.33 -12.27
C TYR A 214 4.02 -9.71 -13.66
N LEU A 215 3.54 -10.93 -13.88
CA LEU A 215 3.19 -11.37 -15.23
C LEU A 215 2.01 -12.33 -15.29
N GLU A 216 1.42 -12.42 -16.48
CA GLU A 216 0.51 -13.50 -16.86
C GLU A 216 1.05 -14.28 -18.04
N ILE A 217 0.80 -15.60 -18.00
CA ILE A 217 1.19 -16.57 -19.00
C ILE A 217 -0.08 -17.22 -19.54
N TYR A 218 -0.19 -17.31 -20.87
CA TYR A 218 -1.36 -17.93 -21.51
C TYR A 218 -1.07 -19.36 -21.94
N TYR A 219 -1.95 -20.28 -21.55
CA TYR A 219 -1.98 -21.65 -22.05
C TYR A 219 -3.29 -21.91 -22.80
N PRO A 220 -3.27 -22.41 -24.05
CA PRO A 220 -4.49 -22.63 -24.84
C PRO A 220 -5.61 -23.46 -24.18
N ASP A 221 -5.28 -24.39 -23.28
CA ASP A 221 -6.25 -25.26 -22.60
C ASP A 221 -6.73 -24.71 -21.23
N THR A 222 -6.09 -23.66 -20.72
CA THR A 222 -6.30 -23.16 -19.34
C THR A 222 -6.65 -21.67 -19.32
N GLY A 223 -6.20 -20.90 -20.31
CA GLY A 223 -6.30 -19.45 -20.34
C GLY A 223 -5.10 -18.76 -19.68
N TRP A 224 -5.32 -17.57 -19.16
CA TRP A 224 -4.30 -16.78 -18.47
C TRP A 224 -4.09 -17.27 -17.03
N VAL A 225 -2.84 -17.33 -16.62
CA VAL A 225 -2.41 -17.74 -15.28
C VAL A 225 -1.36 -16.74 -14.81
N PHE A 226 -1.49 -16.25 -13.58
CA PHE A 226 -0.49 -15.35 -13.02
C PHE A 226 0.80 -16.08 -12.69
N ALA A 227 1.90 -15.35 -12.75
CA ALA A 227 3.15 -15.73 -12.13
C ALA A 227 3.84 -14.46 -11.64
N ASP A 228 4.74 -14.65 -10.69
CA ASP A 228 5.68 -13.65 -10.24
C ASP A 228 7.09 -14.20 -10.45
N ALA A 229 7.86 -13.56 -11.34
CA ALA A 229 9.19 -14.04 -11.72
C ALA A 229 10.20 -14.01 -10.56
N GLU A 230 9.86 -13.37 -9.46
CA GLU A 230 10.65 -13.34 -8.25
C GLU A 230 10.15 -14.38 -7.23
N HIS A 231 8.84 -14.70 -7.17
CA HIS A 231 8.24 -15.38 -6.01
C HIS A 231 7.35 -16.59 -6.29
N SER A 232 6.64 -16.65 -7.40
CA SER A 232 5.60 -17.68 -7.57
C SER A 232 5.42 -18.08 -9.02
N HIS A 233 5.31 -19.38 -9.25
CA HIS A 233 5.03 -19.90 -10.58
C HIS A 233 3.57 -20.33 -10.62
N PHE A 234 2.84 -19.84 -11.63
CA PHE A 234 1.47 -20.24 -11.94
C PHE A 234 0.39 -19.85 -10.92
N PHE A 235 0.71 -18.95 -9.99
CA PHE A 235 -0.25 -18.20 -9.19
C PHE A 235 0.41 -16.91 -8.68
N VAL A 236 -0.38 -16.04 -8.06
CA VAL A 236 0.08 -15.00 -7.12
C VAL A 236 -0.77 -15.10 -5.86
N ASP A 237 -0.23 -14.72 -4.72
CA ASP A 237 -0.97 -14.66 -3.45
C ASP A 237 -2.08 -13.59 -3.48
N PRO A 238 -3.05 -13.62 -2.56
CA PRO A 238 -4.15 -12.66 -2.57
C PRO A 238 -3.75 -11.25 -2.10
N PHE A 239 -2.47 -10.99 -1.83
CA PHE A 239 -1.94 -9.65 -1.55
C PHE A 239 -1.61 -8.90 -2.84
N HIS A 240 -1.65 -9.54 -4.00
CA HIS A 240 -1.54 -8.89 -5.30
C HIS A 240 -2.86 -8.22 -5.70
N ILE A 241 -2.95 -6.91 -5.52
CA ILE A 241 -4.10 -6.11 -5.99
C ILE A 241 -3.80 -5.61 -7.40
N ILE A 242 -4.52 -6.12 -8.41
CA ILE A 242 -4.34 -5.72 -9.81
C ILE A 242 -4.85 -4.30 -10.01
N LEU A 243 -4.10 -3.51 -10.76
CA LEU A 243 -4.52 -2.20 -11.27
C LEU A 243 -4.67 -2.20 -12.80
N ARG A 244 -3.77 -2.91 -13.50
CA ARG A 244 -3.75 -2.95 -14.97
C ARG A 244 -3.03 -4.19 -15.49
N LEU A 245 -3.43 -4.65 -16.67
CA LEU A 245 -2.74 -5.66 -17.46
C LEU A 245 -2.37 -5.08 -18.83
N ASP A 246 -1.16 -5.34 -19.30
CA ASP A 246 -0.73 -4.82 -20.60
C ASP A 246 -1.48 -5.46 -21.77
N GLY A 247 -1.83 -4.65 -22.77
CA GLY A 247 -2.61 -5.09 -23.92
C GLY A 247 -4.09 -5.37 -23.63
N MET A 248 -4.58 -5.02 -22.44
CA MET A 248 -5.98 -5.24 -22.03
C MET A 248 -6.64 -3.96 -21.53
N GLU A 249 -7.84 -3.72 -22.04
CA GLU A 249 -8.75 -2.75 -21.45
C GLU A 249 -9.46 -3.40 -20.25
N MET A 250 -9.29 -2.82 -19.06
CA MET A 250 -9.86 -3.35 -17.83
C MET A 250 -11.26 -2.77 -17.61
N SER A 251 -12.24 -3.64 -17.36
CA SER A 251 -13.60 -3.21 -17.04
C SER A 251 -13.71 -2.72 -15.60
N GLY A 252 -14.58 -1.71 -15.36
CA GLY A 252 -14.93 -1.27 -14.02
C GLY A 252 -15.63 0.09 -13.98
N VAL A 253 -16.30 0.38 -12.87
CA VAL A 253 -16.99 1.66 -12.64
C VAL A 253 -16.06 2.63 -11.93
N TYR A 254 -15.76 3.75 -12.57
CA TYR A 254 -14.94 4.82 -11.99
C TYR A 254 -15.79 5.78 -11.14
N LYS A 255 -15.47 5.90 -9.85
CA LYS A 255 -16.05 6.92 -8.96
C LYS A 255 -14.98 7.38 -7.96
N GLY A 256 -14.30 8.49 -8.27
CA GLY A 256 -13.26 9.11 -7.43
C GLY A 256 -11.82 8.89 -7.95
N GLY A 257 -11.00 9.95 -7.86
CA GLY A 257 -9.53 10.00 -7.89
C GLY A 257 -8.74 9.44 -9.10
N TYR A 258 -8.08 10.32 -9.86
CA TYR A 258 -6.75 10.03 -10.43
C TYR A 258 -5.75 10.58 -9.43
N LEU A 259 -5.18 9.72 -8.59
CA LEU A 259 -3.92 9.96 -7.92
C LEU A 259 -3.42 8.60 -7.43
N GLU A 260 -2.11 8.41 -7.50
CA GLU A 260 -1.40 7.15 -7.25
C GLU A 260 -1.79 6.52 -5.92
N VAL A 261 -1.55 5.22 -5.77
CA VAL A 261 -1.47 4.61 -4.45
C VAL A 261 -0.30 5.29 -3.71
N ASP A 262 -0.58 6.46 -3.14
CA ASP A 262 0.37 7.32 -2.47
C ASP A 262 0.44 6.93 -0.99
N LYS A 263 1.39 7.52 -0.26
CA LYS A 263 1.58 7.28 1.18
C LYS A 263 0.34 7.59 2.05
N ALA A 264 -0.73 8.16 1.50
CA ALA A 264 -1.98 8.42 2.20
C ALA A 264 -3.04 7.32 1.98
N THR A 265 -2.71 6.25 1.25
CA THR A 265 -3.59 5.08 1.09
C THR A 265 -3.37 4.09 2.22
N PHE A 266 -4.44 3.75 2.92
CA PHE A 266 -4.43 2.80 4.01
C PHE A 266 -5.10 1.50 3.60
N TYR A 267 -4.55 0.40 4.10
CA TYR A 267 -5.03 -0.95 3.85
C TYR A 267 -5.35 -1.62 5.19
N THR A 268 -6.55 -2.16 5.29
CA THR A 268 -6.97 -2.95 6.44
C THR A 268 -7.59 -4.25 5.93
N ILE A 269 -7.21 -5.37 6.54
CA ILE A 269 -7.87 -6.64 6.26
C ILE A 269 -9.17 -6.69 7.04
N TYR A 270 -10.27 -6.68 6.29
CA TYR A 270 -11.61 -6.86 6.81
C TYR A 270 -11.90 -8.33 7.13
N HIS A 271 -11.42 -9.24 6.28
CA HIS A 271 -11.59 -10.68 6.45
C HIS A 271 -10.48 -11.44 5.72
N GLU A 272 -10.00 -12.53 6.31
CA GLU A 272 -9.02 -13.44 5.71
C GLU A 272 -9.46 -14.87 5.97
N GLU A 273 -9.41 -15.69 4.93
CA GLU A 273 -9.65 -17.13 4.99
C GLU A 273 -8.59 -17.85 4.15
N ASP A 274 -7.70 -18.57 4.83
CA ASP A 274 -6.66 -19.39 4.22
C ASP A 274 -7.00 -20.88 4.41
N ARG A 275 -7.27 -21.56 3.29
CA ARG A 275 -7.50 -23.01 3.24
C ARG A 275 -6.39 -23.72 2.46
N THR A 276 -5.25 -23.07 2.27
CA THR A 276 -4.15 -23.65 1.52
C THR A 276 -3.42 -24.70 2.34
N SER A 277 -2.86 -25.69 1.65
CA SER A 277 -2.03 -26.74 2.25
C SER A 277 -0.90 -27.10 1.31
N PRO A 278 0.29 -27.41 1.83
CA PRO A 278 1.36 -27.97 1.01
C PRO A 278 0.98 -29.38 0.55
N VAL A 279 1.03 -29.64 -0.75
CA VAL A 279 0.65 -30.96 -1.35
C VAL A 279 1.85 -31.87 -1.50
N ASP A 280 3.04 -31.29 -1.66
CA ASP A 280 4.31 -32.02 -1.72
C ASP A 280 5.24 -31.51 -0.63
N GLU A 281 5.66 -32.43 0.24
CA GLU A 281 6.82 -32.25 1.10
C GLU A 281 8.10 -32.41 0.27
N LEU A 282 8.41 -31.41 -0.57
CA LEU A 282 9.79 -31.27 -1.03
C LEU A 282 10.71 -31.17 0.19
N PRO A 283 11.99 -31.63 0.09
CA PRO A 283 12.95 -31.46 1.16
C PRO A 283 12.87 -30.02 1.65
N LEU A 284 12.68 -29.86 2.97
CA LEU A 284 12.64 -28.54 3.57
C LEU A 284 13.80 -27.75 2.98
N PRO A 285 13.55 -26.59 2.32
CA PRO A 285 14.65 -25.76 1.89
C PRO A 285 15.58 -25.64 3.09
N LYS A 286 16.89 -25.65 2.87
CA LYS A 286 17.86 -25.44 3.97
C LYS A 286 17.58 -24.12 4.71
N GLN A 287 16.61 -23.32 4.27
CA GLN A 287 16.38 -21.90 4.39
C GLN A 287 14.87 -21.66 4.72
N ASN A 288 14.54 -21.00 5.86
CA ASN A 288 13.17 -20.81 6.39
C ASN A 288 12.27 -19.95 5.48
N ARG A 289 11.17 -20.50 4.97
CA ARG A 289 10.18 -19.77 4.16
C ARG A 289 8.83 -19.73 4.84
N LEU A 290 8.29 -18.53 5.06
CA LEU A 290 6.87 -18.17 4.90
C LEU A 290 6.74 -16.63 4.94
N GLY A 291 5.85 -16.10 4.10
CA GLY A 291 5.35 -14.73 4.22
C GLY A 291 4.65 -14.60 5.56
N ARG A 292 5.20 -13.77 6.44
CA ARG A 292 4.65 -13.52 7.76
C ARG A 292 3.82 -12.25 7.70
N ARG A 293 2.57 -12.32 8.16
CA ARG A 293 1.80 -11.13 8.52
C ARG A 293 2.58 -10.37 9.59
N MET A 294 2.97 -9.14 9.28
CA MET A 294 3.57 -8.24 10.27
C MET A 294 2.42 -7.54 10.99
N ASP A 295 1.97 -8.11 12.11
CA ASP A 295 0.89 -7.52 12.91
C ASP A 295 1.16 -6.06 13.29
N SER A 296 2.44 -5.67 13.41
CA SER A 296 2.87 -4.29 13.71
C SER A 296 2.61 -3.27 12.59
N CYS A 297 2.29 -3.70 11.39
CA CYS A 297 2.11 -2.84 10.21
C CYS A 297 0.64 -2.69 9.80
N GLN A 298 -0.28 -3.41 10.45
CA GLN A 298 -1.71 -3.23 10.25
C GLN A 298 -2.28 -2.27 11.29
N HIS A 299 -3.02 -1.28 10.82
CA HIS A 299 -3.79 -0.40 11.70
C HIS A 299 -4.98 -1.18 12.24
N SER A 300 -5.23 -1.10 13.56
CA SER A 300 -6.44 -1.66 14.16
C SER A 300 -7.71 -1.12 13.50
N ALA A 301 -7.74 0.14 13.06
CA ALA A 301 -8.90 0.68 12.36
C ALA A 301 -8.57 1.90 11.51
N LEU A 302 -9.53 2.26 10.66
CA LEU A 302 -9.54 3.53 9.92
C LEU A 302 -10.79 4.32 10.28
N VAL A 303 -10.65 5.62 10.50
CA VAL A 303 -11.79 6.54 10.63
C VAL A 303 -11.72 7.55 9.51
N SER A 304 -12.73 7.59 8.64
CA SER A 304 -12.82 8.55 7.53
C SER A 304 -14.09 9.37 7.61
N GLY A 305 -14.09 10.53 6.96
CA GLY A 305 -15.23 11.41 6.99
C GLY A 305 -15.07 12.68 6.16
N THR A 306 -16.19 13.38 6.02
CA THR A 306 -16.22 14.75 5.51
C THR A 306 -16.37 15.76 6.63
N VAL A 307 -15.92 16.98 6.38
CA VAL A 307 -16.05 18.14 7.25
C VAL A 307 -16.70 19.26 6.46
N SER A 308 -17.91 19.65 6.84
CA SER A 308 -18.68 20.71 6.20
C SER A 308 -19.15 21.75 7.20
N ASP A 309 -19.55 22.92 6.73
CA ASP A 309 -20.31 23.88 7.53
C ASP A 309 -21.81 23.54 7.54
N ARG A 310 -22.62 24.35 8.25
CA ARG A 310 -24.08 24.15 8.31
C ARG A 310 -24.81 24.29 6.97
N SER A 311 -24.19 24.91 5.97
CA SER A 311 -24.74 25.01 4.61
C SER A 311 -24.42 23.79 3.75
N GLY A 312 -23.59 22.86 4.26
CA GLY A 312 -23.08 21.72 3.51
C GLY A 312 -21.82 22.04 2.70
N THR A 313 -21.27 23.26 2.82
CA THR A 313 -20.04 23.64 2.11
C THR A 313 -18.83 22.97 2.77
N PRO A 314 -17.94 22.30 2.02
CA PRO A 314 -16.74 21.69 2.59
C PRO A 314 -15.82 22.70 3.28
N VAL A 315 -15.35 22.36 4.47
CA VAL A 315 -14.34 23.15 5.18
C VAL A 315 -12.99 22.90 4.52
N ARG A 316 -12.48 23.89 3.77
CA ARG A 316 -11.32 23.73 2.88
C ARG A 316 -10.04 23.19 3.54
N LYS A 317 -9.79 23.53 4.81
CA LYS A 317 -8.63 23.06 5.55
C LYS A 317 -8.90 23.00 7.04
N GLY A 318 -8.23 22.08 7.72
CA GLY A 318 -8.32 21.97 9.16
C GLY A 318 -7.52 20.79 9.70
N THR A 319 -7.85 20.38 10.92
CA THR A 319 -7.19 19.27 11.60
C THR A 319 -8.21 18.44 12.35
N ALA A 320 -8.18 17.13 12.14
CA ALA A 320 -8.83 16.16 13.00
C ALA A 320 -7.79 15.67 14.03
N VAL A 321 -8.11 15.74 15.32
CA VAL A 321 -7.23 15.34 16.41
C VAL A 321 -7.83 14.13 17.10
N LEU A 322 -7.14 13.00 17.05
CA LEU A 322 -7.53 11.78 17.73
C LEU A 322 -6.94 11.77 19.14
N TRP A 323 -7.81 11.77 20.15
CA TRP A 323 -7.43 11.79 21.56
C TRP A 323 -7.61 10.43 22.22
N ARG A 324 -6.58 10.03 22.96
CA ARG A 324 -6.60 8.87 23.88
C ARG A 324 -5.75 9.17 25.10
N ASP A 325 -6.29 8.92 26.29
CA ASP A 325 -5.58 9.05 27.57
C ASP A 325 -4.82 10.37 27.72
N GLY A 326 -5.45 11.48 27.30
CA GLY A 326 -4.89 12.83 27.36
C GLY A 326 -3.86 13.17 26.27
N ARG A 327 -3.50 12.22 25.39
CA ARG A 327 -2.59 12.43 24.25
C ARG A 327 -3.40 12.60 22.97
N GLY A 328 -3.08 13.63 22.18
CA GLY A 328 -3.72 13.92 20.90
C GLY A 328 -2.76 13.72 19.73
N SER A 329 -3.14 12.92 18.72
CA SER A 329 -2.45 12.84 17.44
C SER A 329 -3.18 13.68 16.40
N GLN A 330 -2.45 14.51 15.65
CA GLN A 330 -3.02 15.46 14.69
C GLN A 330 -3.00 14.88 13.28
N HIS A 331 -4.14 14.99 12.59
CA HIS A 331 -4.35 14.53 11.21
C HIS A 331 -4.90 15.69 10.39
N PRO A 332 -4.05 16.44 9.68
CA PRO A 332 -4.47 17.53 8.83
C PRO A 332 -5.41 17.03 7.72
N PHE A 333 -6.40 17.85 7.37
CA PHE A 333 -7.31 17.56 6.26
C PHE A 333 -7.41 18.75 5.30
N ASN A 334 -7.72 18.45 4.05
CA ASN A 334 -7.99 19.43 2.99
C ASN A 334 -9.31 19.09 2.30
N ASP A 335 -9.92 20.09 1.67
CA ASP A 335 -11.18 19.98 0.92
C ASP A 335 -12.32 19.29 1.69
N GLY A 336 -12.32 19.47 3.02
CA GLY A 336 -13.30 18.89 3.92
C GLY A 336 -13.23 17.37 3.99
N ARG A 337 -12.07 16.75 3.78
CA ARG A 337 -11.90 15.28 3.71
C ARG A 337 -10.78 14.79 4.60
N TYR A 338 -11.09 13.93 5.56
CA TYR A 338 -10.10 13.43 6.52
C TYR A 338 -10.10 11.90 6.61
N VAL A 339 -8.93 11.34 6.94
CA VAL A 339 -8.73 9.94 7.31
C VAL A 339 -7.76 9.89 8.49
N ILE A 340 -8.07 9.04 9.48
CA ILE A 340 -7.26 8.78 10.67
C ILE A 340 -7.00 7.28 10.72
N ALA A 341 -5.73 6.90 10.74
CA ALA A 341 -5.33 5.54 11.02
C ALA A 341 -5.14 5.35 12.53
N VAL A 342 -5.75 4.29 13.08
CA VAL A 342 -5.77 4.01 14.51
C VAL A 342 -5.03 2.70 14.76
N ASN A 343 -3.99 2.77 15.59
CA ASN A 343 -3.09 1.63 15.79
C ASN A 343 -3.66 0.56 16.72
N ASP A 344 -4.40 0.96 17.76
CA ASP A 344 -4.98 0.02 18.72
C ASP A 344 -6.49 0.22 18.90
N ALA A 345 -7.21 -0.87 19.10
CA ALA A 345 -8.59 -0.85 19.58
C ALA A 345 -8.73 -0.15 20.93
N GLY A 346 -9.90 0.44 21.19
CA GLY A 346 -10.18 1.15 22.43
C GLY A 346 -11.11 2.35 22.26
N LYS A 347 -11.30 3.10 23.35
CA LYS A 347 -12.12 4.32 23.37
C LYS A 347 -11.28 5.53 22.98
N TYR A 348 -11.79 6.32 22.03
CA TYR A 348 -11.15 7.54 21.55
C TYR A 348 -12.15 8.71 21.51
N ARG A 349 -11.61 9.92 21.40
CA ARG A 349 -12.38 11.13 21.07
C ARG A 349 -11.74 11.84 19.88
N ILE A 350 -12.54 12.17 18.87
CA ILE A 350 -12.10 12.90 17.68
C ILE A 350 -12.54 14.34 17.81
N ASP A 351 -11.60 15.27 17.75
CA ASP A 351 -11.86 16.70 17.67
C ASP A 351 -11.55 17.21 16.26
N VAL A 352 -12.53 17.82 15.60
CA VAL A 352 -12.32 18.44 14.29
C VAL A 352 -12.35 19.95 14.42
N LYS A 353 -11.33 20.61 13.88
CA LYS A 353 -11.15 22.07 13.91
C LYS A 353 -10.83 22.59 12.52
N GLY A 354 -11.28 23.82 12.22
CA GLY A 354 -10.94 24.54 10.99
C GLY A 354 -10.96 26.05 11.22
N PRO A 355 -10.25 26.85 10.42
CA PRO A 355 -10.22 28.30 10.55
C PRO A 355 -11.63 28.91 10.48
N GLY A 356 -11.95 29.82 11.41
CA GLY A 356 -13.27 30.46 11.48
C GLY A 356 -14.40 29.59 12.05
N PHE A 357 -14.12 28.34 12.44
CA PHE A 357 -15.12 27.41 12.96
C PHE A 357 -14.86 27.05 14.43
N ALA A 358 -15.94 26.84 15.16
CA ALA A 358 -15.88 26.20 16.47
C ALA A 358 -15.60 24.70 16.30
N LYS A 359 -14.83 24.13 17.23
CA LYS A 359 -14.51 22.70 17.21
C LYS A 359 -15.78 21.84 17.35
N ALA A 360 -15.80 20.72 16.66
CA ALA A 360 -16.76 19.64 16.91
C ALA A 360 -16.03 18.44 17.52
N SER A 361 -16.71 17.69 18.38
CA SER A 361 -16.12 16.56 19.10
C SER A 361 -17.03 15.33 19.05
N TYR A 362 -16.44 14.14 18.95
CA TYR A 362 -17.17 12.88 18.91
C TYR A 362 -16.39 11.79 19.65
N GLU A 363 -17.04 11.07 20.57
CA GLU A 363 -16.46 9.87 21.18
C GLU A 363 -16.76 8.65 20.31
N ILE A 364 -15.77 7.78 20.15
CA ILE A 364 -15.87 6.57 19.33
C ILE A 364 -15.22 5.38 20.03
N GLN A 365 -15.85 4.21 19.92
CA GLN A 365 -15.27 2.93 20.31
C GLN A 365 -14.71 2.25 19.07
N ILE A 366 -13.39 2.04 19.06
CA ILE A 366 -12.65 1.41 17.97
C ILE A 366 -12.45 -0.07 18.28
N GLU A 367 -12.75 -0.90 17.29
CA GLU A 367 -12.49 -2.34 17.25
C GLU A 367 -11.51 -2.66 16.12
N GLU A 368 -10.80 -3.77 16.25
CA GLU A 368 -9.80 -4.21 15.27
C GLU A 368 -10.42 -4.62 13.93
N GLY A 369 -9.75 -4.30 12.83
CA GLY A 369 -10.15 -4.63 11.46
C GLY A 369 -11.32 -3.81 10.91
N LYS A 370 -11.81 -2.78 11.63
CA LYS A 370 -13.00 -2.01 11.23
C LYS A 370 -12.66 -0.67 10.58
N VAL A 371 -13.48 -0.30 9.59
CA VAL A 371 -13.52 1.05 9.03
C VAL A 371 -14.76 1.78 9.54
N TYR A 372 -14.55 2.97 10.09
CA TYR A 372 -15.58 3.83 10.63
C TYR A 372 -15.79 5.05 9.73
N ARG A 373 -17.06 5.37 9.51
CA ARG A 373 -17.48 6.58 8.80
C ARG A 373 -18.04 7.60 9.78
N LYS A 374 -17.47 8.81 9.80
CA LYS A 374 -17.98 9.89 10.64
C LYS A 374 -17.87 11.25 9.95
N ASP A 375 -19.00 11.78 9.49
CA ASP A 375 -19.06 13.15 8.99
C ASP A 375 -19.20 14.15 10.15
N PHE A 376 -18.59 15.32 9.99
CA PHE A 376 -18.66 16.44 10.92
C PHE A 376 -19.24 17.67 10.26
N THR A 377 -20.16 18.33 10.96
CA THR A 377 -20.63 19.66 10.63
C THR A 377 -20.04 20.64 11.64
N LEU A 378 -19.20 21.57 11.20
CA LEU A 378 -18.60 22.57 12.07
C LEU A 378 -19.53 23.79 12.22
N PRO A 379 -19.88 24.18 13.46
CA PRO A 379 -20.57 25.44 13.70
C PRO A 379 -19.64 26.64 13.48
N PRO A 380 -20.17 27.80 13.07
CA PRO A 380 -19.36 29.00 12.94
C PRO A 380 -18.77 29.39 14.30
N GLY A 381 -17.47 29.67 14.32
CA GLY A 381 -16.75 30.05 15.52
C GLY A 381 -17.05 31.49 15.91
N GLY A 382 -17.23 31.74 17.19
CA GLY A 382 -17.23 33.09 17.71
C GLY A 382 -15.81 33.65 17.81
N VAL A 383 -15.71 34.96 17.92
CA VAL A 383 -14.46 35.70 18.03
C VAL A 383 -14.50 36.57 19.26
N ILE A 384 -13.42 36.58 20.05
CA ILE A 384 -13.18 37.64 21.03
C ILE A 384 -12.04 38.50 20.48
N LYS A 385 -12.26 39.81 20.41
CA LYS A 385 -11.22 40.77 20.05
C LYS A 385 -11.23 41.93 21.02
N GLY A 386 -10.12 42.65 21.12
CA GLY A 386 -10.08 43.82 21.99
C GLY A 386 -8.76 44.55 21.93
N LYS A 387 -8.69 45.65 22.66
CA LYS A 387 -7.50 46.46 22.83
C LYS A 387 -7.11 46.55 24.29
N VAL A 388 -5.81 46.45 24.55
CA VAL A 388 -5.20 46.61 25.86
C VAL A 388 -4.43 47.93 25.89
N VAL A 389 -4.85 48.84 26.77
CA VAL A 389 -4.22 50.15 26.93
C VAL A 389 -3.87 50.43 28.39
N ASP A 390 -2.91 51.33 28.62
CA ASP A 390 -2.64 51.88 29.94
C ASP A 390 -3.65 52.98 30.32
N VAL A 391 -3.54 53.51 31.54
CA VAL A 391 -4.38 54.63 32.03
C VAL A 391 -4.26 55.92 31.21
N ALA A 392 -3.19 56.08 30.43
CA ALA A 392 -2.97 57.22 29.54
C ALA A 392 -3.50 56.95 28.10
N GLY A 393 -4.09 55.78 27.86
CA GLY A 393 -4.61 55.35 26.56
C GLY A 393 -3.55 54.83 25.59
N ARG A 394 -2.30 54.63 26.05
CA ARG A 394 -1.22 54.08 25.22
C ARG A 394 -1.37 52.57 25.12
N ALA A 395 -1.12 52.02 23.94
CA ALA A 395 -1.14 50.59 23.71
C ALA A 395 -0.13 49.86 24.62
N LEU A 396 -0.57 48.78 25.25
CA LEU A 396 0.33 47.94 26.02
C LEU A 396 1.36 47.27 25.09
N GLN A 397 2.64 47.55 25.32
CA GLN A 397 3.75 46.98 24.53
C GLN A 397 4.34 45.71 25.17
N GLU A 398 4.20 45.56 26.49
CA GLU A 398 4.77 44.47 27.27
C GLU A 398 3.70 43.85 28.18
N GLY A 399 3.26 42.65 27.86
CA GLY A 399 2.26 41.91 28.63
C GLY A 399 1.73 40.70 27.86
N ASP A 400 1.02 39.84 28.59
CA ASP A 400 0.51 38.58 28.06
C ASP A 400 -1.02 38.55 28.14
N VAL A 401 -1.66 38.11 27.06
CA VAL A 401 -3.10 37.86 27.02
C VAL A 401 -3.34 36.35 27.05
N PHE A 402 -4.28 35.92 27.88
CA PHE A 402 -4.69 34.53 27.98
C PHE A 402 -6.21 34.42 27.95
N TYR A 403 -6.72 33.29 27.46
CA TYR A 403 -8.11 32.90 27.70
C TYR A 403 -8.19 31.50 28.28
N ARG A 404 -9.25 31.25 29.05
CA ARG A 404 -9.51 29.94 29.66
C ARG A 404 -10.69 29.24 28.98
N ASP A 405 -10.46 28.03 28.48
CA ASP A 405 -11.49 27.08 28.01
C ASP A 405 -11.50 25.88 28.96
N GLY A 406 -12.55 25.79 29.79
CA GLY A 406 -12.62 24.81 30.88
C GLY A 406 -11.49 24.97 31.91
N ASN A 407 -10.62 23.97 32.04
CA ASN A 407 -9.47 23.99 32.95
C ASN A 407 -8.14 24.39 32.28
N THR A 408 -8.15 24.62 30.97
CA THR A 408 -6.94 24.92 30.22
C THR A 408 -6.86 26.41 29.92
N SER A 409 -5.67 27.00 30.10
CA SER A 409 -5.39 28.39 29.73
C SER A 409 -4.53 28.42 28.48
N PHE A 410 -4.85 29.33 27.56
CA PHE A 410 -4.19 29.46 26.26
C PHE A 410 -3.65 30.87 26.11
N GLY A 411 -2.40 31.01 25.71
CA GLY A 411 -1.80 32.30 25.36
C GLY A 411 -2.38 32.84 24.05
N VAL A 412 -2.53 34.15 23.99
CA VAL A 412 -3.05 34.90 22.85
C VAL A 412 -2.02 35.96 22.48
N PRO A 413 -1.57 36.01 21.21
CA PRO A 413 -0.69 37.08 20.76
C PRO A 413 -1.31 38.46 21.00
N LEU A 414 -0.49 39.38 21.52
CA LEU A 414 -0.79 40.80 21.64
C LEU A 414 0.02 41.53 20.57
N ASP A 415 -0.66 42.23 19.67
CA ASP A 415 -0.03 43.02 18.61
C ASP A 415 0.60 44.31 19.18
N THR A 416 1.55 44.88 18.44
CA THR A 416 2.27 46.11 18.84
C THR A 416 1.37 47.34 19.01
N ASP A 417 0.15 47.33 18.47
CA ASP A 417 -0.85 48.38 18.68
C ASP A 417 -1.76 48.11 19.90
N GLY A 418 -1.45 47.07 20.67
CA GLY A 418 -2.17 46.62 21.85
C GLY A 418 -3.43 45.81 21.53
N THR A 419 -3.65 45.40 20.28
CA THR A 419 -4.82 44.59 19.92
C THR A 419 -4.57 43.10 20.10
N TYR A 420 -5.63 42.36 20.41
CA TYR A 420 -5.58 40.90 20.50
C TYR A 420 -6.83 40.29 19.86
N ARG A 421 -6.70 39.04 19.40
CA ARG A 421 -7.80 38.33 18.74
C ARG A 421 -7.76 36.83 19.02
N ILE A 422 -8.93 36.29 19.36
CA ILE A 422 -9.19 34.88 19.63
C ILE A 422 -10.31 34.44 18.71
N GLU A 423 -10.06 33.45 17.86
CA GLU A 423 -11.02 32.98 16.85
C GLU A 423 -11.41 31.51 17.07
N GLY A 424 -12.50 31.09 16.44
CA GLY A 424 -12.90 29.68 16.44
C GLY A 424 -13.46 29.20 17.78
N LEU A 425 -13.96 30.11 18.60
CA LEU A 425 -14.50 29.77 19.92
C LEU A 425 -15.89 29.15 19.78
N ALA A 426 -16.15 28.10 20.56
CA ALA A 426 -17.50 27.57 20.70
C ALA A 426 -18.37 28.59 21.43
N PRO A 427 -19.70 28.63 21.21
CA PRO A 427 -20.58 29.48 21.99
C PRO A 427 -20.48 29.15 23.49
N GLY A 428 -20.28 30.16 24.34
CA GLY A 428 -20.07 29.96 25.77
C GLY A 428 -19.50 31.19 26.48
N GLN A 429 -19.27 31.07 27.79
CA GLN A 429 -18.54 32.08 28.55
C GLN A 429 -17.06 31.74 28.62
N TYR A 430 -16.22 32.75 28.38
CA TYR A 430 -14.77 32.65 28.45
C TYR A 430 -14.22 33.70 29.39
N LYS A 431 -13.22 33.32 30.20
CA LYS A 431 -12.45 34.26 31.00
C LYS A 431 -11.22 34.68 30.21
N VAL A 432 -11.13 35.95 29.84
CA VAL A 432 -9.92 36.56 29.26
C VAL A 432 -9.15 37.23 30.38
N THR A 433 -7.83 37.04 30.40
CA THR A 433 -6.92 37.61 31.40
C THR A 433 -5.75 38.29 30.72
N VAL A 434 -5.48 39.54 31.08
CA VAL A 434 -4.30 40.30 30.67
C VAL A 434 -3.36 40.40 31.87
N THR A 435 -2.08 40.11 31.67
CA THR A 435 -1.03 40.30 32.66
C THR A 435 -0.09 41.40 32.18
N ALA A 436 0.15 42.40 33.03
CA ALA A 436 1.08 43.50 32.80
C ALA A 436 1.98 43.65 34.04
N GLY A 437 3.26 43.30 33.91
CA GLY A 437 4.15 43.14 35.07
C GLY A 437 3.62 42.07 36.03
N GLU A 438 3.51 42.40 37.32
CA GLU A 438 3.00 41.49 38.36
C GLU A 438 1.47 41.52 38.53
N LYS A 439 0.76 42.35 37.76
CA LYS A 439 -0.70 42.53 37.90
C LYS A 439 -1.45 41.78 36.80
N SER A 440 -2.58 41.18 37.18
CA SER A 440 -3.51 40.52 36.24
C SER A 440 -4.89 41.14 36.30
N TYR A 441 -5.51 41.28 35.13
CA TYR A 441 -6.85 41.83 34.92
C TYR A 441 -7.67 40.79 34.19
N SER A 442 -8.83 40.40 34.72
CA SER A 442 -9.66 39.36 34.08
C SER A 442 -11.11 39.78 33.91
N GLN A 443 -11.71 39.43 32.77
CA GLN A 443 -13.12 39.66 32.48
C GLN A 443 -13.76 38.42 31.85
N GLN A 444 -15.05 38.21 32.14
CA GLN A 444 -15.87 37.18 31.49
C GLN A 444 -16.47 37.74 30.21
N VAL A 445 -16.36 37.01 29.11
CA VAL A 445 -16.87 37.38 27.79
C VAL A 445 -17.83 36.30 27.32
N GLN A 446 -19.06 36.70 27.01
CA GLN A 446 -20.02 35.82 26.35
C GLN A 446 -19.69 35.77 24.86
N VAL A 447 -19.58 34.55 24.33
CA VAL A 447 -19.33 34.28 22.91
C VAL A 447 -20.57 33.63 22.31
N GLU A 448 -20.98 34.13 21.16
CA GLU A 448 -22.07 33.58 20.35
C GLU A 448 -21.52 33.02 19.03
N ALA A 449 -22.24 32.06 18.43
CA ALA A 449 -21.82 31.40 17.20
C ALA A 449 -21.68 32.41 16.06
N GLY A 450 -20.50 32.46 15.42
CA GLY A 450 -20.23 33.32 14.28
C GLY A 450 -20.23 34.83 14.55
N LYS A 451 -20.31 35.26 15.82
CA LYS A 451 -20.31 36.68 16.19
C LYS A 451 -18.97 37.09 16.79
N GLU A 452 -18.70 38.39 16.70
CA GLU A 452 -17.58 39.01 17.39
C GLU A 452 -18.04 39.65 18.70
N SER A 453 -17.29 39.38 19.77
CA SER A 453 -17.40 40.02 21.07
C SER A 453 -16.18 40.92 21.28
N VAL A 454 -16.41 42.19 21.62
CA VAL A 454 -15.34 43.14 21.93
C VAL A 454 -15.10 43.16 23.43
N GLN A 455 -13.85 43.01 23.85
CA GLN A 455 -13.45 43.11 25.24
C GLN A 455 -12.15 43.91 25.38
N ASP A 456 -12.26 45.17 25.78
CA ASP A 456 -11.10 46.02 26.01
C ASP A 456 -10.62 45.96 27.46
N PHE A 457 -9.33 46.20 27.67
CA PHE A 457 -8.70 46.23 28.98
C PHE A 457 -7.95 47.55 29.20
N ILE A 458 -8.08 48.12 30.40
CA ILE A 458 -7.26 49.24 30.87
C ILE A 458 -6.40 48.74 32.03
N VAL A 459 -5.07 48.74 31.84
CA VAL A 459 -4.10 48.27 32.83
C VAL A 459 -3.43 49.45 33.57
N LYS A 460 -3.02 49.25 34.83
CA LYS A 460 -2.54 50.30 35.74
C LYS A 460 -1.13 50.09 36.25
#